data_AF-A0A162EJF4-F1
#
_entry.id   AF-A0A162EJF4-F1
#
_cell.length_a   1.000
_cell.length_b   1.000
_cell.length_c   1.000
_cell.angle_alpha   90.00
_cell.angle_beta   90.00
_cell.angle_gamma   90.00
#
_symmetry.space_group_name_H-M   'P 1'
#
loop_
_entity.id
_entity.type
_entity.pdbx_description
1 polymer ?
#
loop_
_entity_poly.entity_id
_entity_poly.type
_entity_poly.pdbx_seq_one_letter_code
_entity_poly.pdbx_strand_id
1 'polypeptide(L)'
;MRFNLLPSRHLGSLLLILTMVGCQESPSTQKKSSVPFVFKSLELRHKQADGSRDWDLNSPLARYELGSRVVRARNPEGVLYKENKPSFEVSAQAATVVNDGETVLLEGNVKVQQLTGEKVLITGDRLRWTPDESKMVIEQRPQALDNISRISAKIVLFQQLTQEIVFKGPTKFERWKEERKDSNEPSIVIRGRNGRWNLDSGKLNAMGPILGHRIVSKSDIPQQLTATRLQGNTKKGYLDLIKPVTLTIPGEKASLLAQTTRWKFNSEKIESNKPFTATQERSTYRGDSFKVDLARTEVEIPQKCELSQPGEQLRAEKCIWNWSTEEVQAIGDVILKREANNQITRSDKLEGRIGDEGTVSFSSSGSKVRSQLTIEEAKEKSILSSKSSPPVQF
;
A
#
# COMPACT_ATOMS: atom_id res chain seq x y z
N MET A 1 -1.76 61.79 -4.97
CA MET A 1 -1.73 63.21 -5.39
C MET A 1 -3.12 63.78 -5.21
N ARG A 2 -3.25 64.92 -4.51
CA ARG A 2 -4.46 65.76 -4.50
C ARG A 2 -4.12 67.03 -5.27
N PHE A 3 -5.02 67.51 -6.14
CA PHE A 3 -5.08 68.92 -6.52
C PHE A 3 -6.54 69.38 -6.56
N ASN A 4 -6.73 70.69 -6.51
CA ASN A 4 -7.82 71.33 -5.81
C ASN A 4 -8.34 72.54 -6.62
N LEU A 5 -9.57 72.96 -6.31
CA LEU A 5 -10.14 74.31 -6.54
C LEU A 5 -10.62 74.73 -7.96
N LEU A 6 -11.90 75.11 -7.98
CA LEU A 6 -12.56 76.05 -8.89
C LEU A 6 -12.11 77.50 -8.61
N PRO A 7 -12.18 78.42 -9.61
CA PRO A 7 -13.31 79.40 -9.67
C PRO A 7 -13.71 79.82 -11.12
N SER A 8 -14.71 80.66 -11.41
CA SER A 8 -16.08 80.89 -10.86
C SER A 8 -16.82 81.97 -11.72
N ARG A 9 -18.17 82.09 -11.60
CA ARG A 9 -19.05 83.18 -12.14
C ARG A 9 -19.24 83.22 -13.68
N HIS A 10 -20.33 83.71 -14.29
CA HIS A 10 -21.77 83.97 -14.02
C HIS A 10 -22.25 84.86 -15.19
N LEU A 11 -23.40 84.60 -15.81
CA LEU A 11 -24.63 85.46 -15.89
C LEU A 11 -25.52 85.09 -17.11
N GLY A 12 -26.84 85.37 -17.02
CA GLY A 12 -27.82 85.21 -18.12
C GLY A 12 -28.66 83.92 -18.02
N SER A 13 -29.73 83.81 -17.21
CA SER A 13 -31.00 84.57 -17.14
C SER A 13 -32.14 83.98 -18.00
N LEU A 14 -33.19 83.53 -17.31
CA LEU A 14 -34.58 83.25 -17.72
C LEU A 14 -34.87 82.58 -19.09
N LEU A 15 -35.43 81.38 -19.03
CA LEU A 15 -36.85 81.20 -19.38
C LEU A 15 -37.49 80.05 -18.59
N LEU A 16 -38.75 80.22 -18.20
CA LEU A 16 -39.52 79.30 -17.35
C LEU A 16 -40.45 78.44 -18.22
N ILE A 17 -40.29 77.12 -18.20
CA ILE A 17 -41.27 76.18 -18.80
C ILE A 17 -41.53 75.05 -17.81
N LEU A 18 -42.77 74.95 -17.32
CA LEU A 18 -43.27 73.77 -16.61
C LEU A 18 -43.62 72.68 -17.63
N THR A 19 -42.97 71.51 -17.55
CA THR A 19 -43.48 70.28 -18.18
C THR A 19 -43.28 69.08 -17.26
N MET A 20 -44.41 68.50 -16.85
CA MET A 20 -44.68 67.12 -16.45
C MET A 20 -43.55 66.23 -15.91
N VAL A 21 -43.81 65.68 -14.72
CA VAL A 21 -43.13 64.50 -14.16
C VAL A 21 -43.29 63.30 -15.10
N GLY A 22 -42.18 62.62 -15.37
CA GLY A 22 -42.18 61.34 -16.08
C GLY A 22 -40.81 60.65 -15.97
N CYS A 23 -40.67 59.71 -15.03
CA CYS A 23 -39.48 58.87 -14.96
C CYS A 23 -39.43 57.96 -16.20
N GLN A 24 -38.54 58.26 -17.14
CA GLN A 24 -38.04 57.24 -18.06
C GLN A 24 -36.90 56.50 -17.39
N GLU A 25 -37.20 55.32 -16.84
CA GLU A 25 -36.17 54.29 -16.69
C GLU A 25 -35.61 54.01 -18.09
N SER A 26 -34.31 54.27 -18.28
CA SER A 26 -33.60 53.86 -19.49
C SER A 26 -33.79 52.34 -19.64
N PRO A 27 -34.41 51.86 -20.73
CA PRO A 27 -34.64 50.43 -20.89
C PRO A 27 -33.28 49.74 -20.91
N SER A 28 -33.02 48.91 -19.90
CA SER A 28 -31.78 48.16 -19.82
C SER A 28 -31.60 47.41 -21.13
N THR A 29 -30.48 47.64 -21.82
CA THR A 29 -30.20 46.99 -23.11
C THR A 29 -30.07 45.50 -22.85
N GLN A 30 -31.17 44.75 -22.95
CA GLN A 30 -31.17 43.31 -22.83
C GLN A 30 -30.25 42.78 -23.92
N LYS A 31 -29.04 42.41 -23.51
CA LYS A 31 -28.01 41.83 -24.34
C LYS A 31 -28.63 40.56 -24.94
N LYS A 32 -29.07 40.63 -26.20
CA LYS A 32 -29.78 39.53 -26.89
C LYS A 32 -28.98 38.26 -26.65
N SER A 33 -29.52 37.36 -25.85
CA SER A 33 -28.89 36.09 -25.56
C SER A 33 -28.74 35.35 -26.88
N SER A 34 -27.49 35.14 -27.31
CA SER A 34 -27.20 34.44 -28.56
C SER A 34 -27.85 33.08 -28.53
N VAL A 35 -28.71 32.78 -29.50
CA VAL A 35 -29.41 31.49 -29.55
C VAL A 35 -28.35 30.37 -29.52
N PRO A 36 -28.36 29.50 -28.51
CA PRO A 36 -27.29 28.51 -28.34
C PRO A 36 -27.40 27.44 -29.42
N PHE A 37 -26.32 27.22 -30.15
CA PHE A 37 -26.24 26.18 -31.16
C PHE A 37 -26.18 24.81 -30.48
N VAL A 38 -27.18 23.98 -30.78
CA VAL A 38 -27.21 22.57 -30.38
C VAL A 38 -26.60 21.76 -31.52
N PHE A 39 -25.45 21.15 -31.28
CA PHE A 39 -24.83 20.22 -32.20
C PHE A 39 -25.40 18.82 -31.97
N LYS A 40 -25.64 18.06 -33.04
CA LYS A 40 -26.12 16.68 -32.91
C LYS A 40 -25.08 15.77 -32.25
N SER A 41 -23.79 16.07 -32.40
CA SER A 41 -22.67 15.34 -31.81
C SER A 41 -21.49 16.29 -31.60
N LEU A 42 -20.51 15.84 -30.81
CA LEU A 42 -19.17 16.44 -30.71
C LEU A 42 -18.16 15.43 -31.23
N GLU A 43 -17.21 15.92 -32.02
CA GLU A 43 -15.97 15.23 -32.32
C GLU A 43 -14.84 16.27 -32.23
N LEU A 44 -13.92 16.06 -31.30
CA LEU A 44 -12.71 16.85 -31.11
C LEU A 44 -11.51 15.93 -31.31
N ARG A 45 -10.51 16.40 -32.05
CA ARG A 45 -9.28 15.66 -32.30
C ARG A 45 -8.10 16.60 -32.12
N HIS A 46 -7.12 16.22 -31.31
CA HIS A 46 -5.97 17.05 -30.97
C HIS A 46 -4.66 16.39 -31.38
N LYS A 47 -3.71 17.23 -31.78
CA LYS A 47 -2.35 16.84 -32.13
C LYS A 47 -1.35 17.67 -31.35
N GLN A 48 -0.27 17.03 -30.93
CA GLN A 48 0.86 17.71 -30.30
C GLN A 48 1.58 18.61 -31.31
N ALA A 49 2.49 19.46 -30.83
CA ALA A 49 3.22 20.41 -31.67
C ALA A 49 4.09 19.75 -32.77
N ASP A 50 4.48 18.48 -32.61
CA ASP A 50 5.19 17.68 -33.60
C ASP A 50 4.27 17.04 -34.67
N GLY A 51 2.95 17.23 -34.55
CA GLY A 51 1.92 16.66 -35.43
C GLY A 51 1.46 15.25 -35.07
N SER A 52 2.01 14.64 -34.01
CA SER A 52 1.54 13.35 -33.47
C SER A 52 0.14 13.48 -32.87
N ARG A 53 -0.64 12.39 -32.89
CA ARG A 53 -1.95 12.35 -32.21
C ARG A 53 -1.76 12.36 -30.70
N ASP A 54 -2.52 13.20 -30.02
CA ASP A 54 -2.53 13.25 -28.56
C ASP A 54 -3.80 12.63 -27.98
N TRP A 55 -4.96 13.05 -28.47
CA TRP A 55 -6.27 12.53 -28.07
C TRP A 55 -7.36 12.80 -29.10
N ASP A 56 -8.35 11.92 -29.11
CA ASP A 56 -9.64 12.10 -29.77
C ASP A 56 -10.75 12.06 -28.69
N LEU A 57 -11.77 12.91 -28.76
CA LEU A 57 -12.90 12.98 -27.81
C LEU A 57 -14.22 13.17 -28.56
N ASN A 58 -15.14 12.22 -28.39
CA ASN A 58 -16.43 12.14 -29.04
C ASN A 58 -17.58 12.22 -28.04
N SER A 59 -18.74 12.68 -28.49
CA SER A 59 -19.98 12.60 -27.72
C SER A 59 -21.21 12.56 -28.65
N PRO A 60 -22.21 11.70 -28.35
CA PRO A 60 -23.45 11.59 -29.13
C PRO A 60 -24.40 12.79 -28.99
N LEU A 61 -24.13 13.74 -28.07
CA LEU A 61 -24.91 14.99 -27.92
C LEU A 61 -24.03 16.11 -27.37
N ALA A 62 -24.05 17.31 -27.97
CA ALA A 62 -23.33 18.46 -27.44
C ALA A 62 -23.98 19.82 -27.74
N ARG A 63 -23.68 20.81 -26.90
CA ARG A 63 -24.17 22.18 -27.01
C ARG A 63 -23.00 23.13 -26.81
N TYR A 64 -22.85 24.09 -27.71
CA TYR A 64 -21.80 25.10 -27.62
C TYR A 64 -22.39 26.46 -27.25
N GLU A 65 -21.78 27.11 -26.29
CA GLU A 65 -22.15 28.44 -25.81
C GLU A 65 -21.07 29.44 -26.24
N LEU A 66 -21.25 29.99 -27.44
CA LEU A 66 -20.29 30.89 -28.09
C LEU A 66 -19.84 32.06 -27.20
N GLY A 67 -20.77 32.65 -26.42
CA GLY A 67 -20.48 33.76 -25.53
C GLY A 67 -19.59 33.42 -24.32
N SER A 68 -19.42 32.14 -24.00
CA SER A 68 -18.57 31.64 -22.90
C SER A 68 -17.44 30.72 -23.37
N ARG A 69 -17.39 30.33 -24.66
CA ARG A 69 -16.47 29.33 -25.24
C ARG A 69 -16.49 28.00 -24.47
N VAL A 70 -17.70 27.56 -24.13
CA VAL A 70 -17.95 26.30 -23.40
C VAL A 70 -18.73 25.32 -24.27
N VAL A 71 -18.23 24.08 -24.38
CA VAL A 71 -19.02 22.93 -24.86
C VAL A 71 -19.53 22.15 -23.65
N ARG A 72 -20.83 21.82 -23.63
CA ARG A 72 -21.39 20.79 -22.73
C ARG A 72 -21.79 19.58 -23.54
N ALA A 73 -21.34 18.39 -23.13
CA ALA A 73 -21.54 17.13 -23.85
C ALA A 73 -22.02 16.02 -22.90
N ARG A 74 -22.74 15.01 -23.44
CA ARG A 74 -23.31 13.88 -22.67
C ARG A 74 -22.76 12.56 -23.16
N ASN A 75 -22.43 11.66 -22.25
CA ASN A 75 -21.75 10.39 -22.52
C ASN A 75 -20.49 10.59 -23.39
N PRO A 76 -19.54 11.44 -22.97
CA PRO A 76 -18.25 11.57 -23.64
C PRO A 76 -17.47 10.25 -23.63
N GLU A 77 -16.85 9.94 -24.76
CA GLU A 77 -15.91 8.82 -24.94
C GLU A 77 -14.68 9.34 -25.69
N GLY A 78 -13.48 9.03 -25.22
CA GLY A 78 -12.24 9.52 -25.82
C GLY A 78 -11.11 8.50 -25.78
N VAL A 79 -10.16 8.66 -26.69
CA VAL A 79 -8.96 7.82 -26.80
C VAL A 79 -7.73 8.70 -26.60
N LEU A 80 -6.88 8.32 -25.66
CA LEU A 80 -5.59 8.96 -25.40
C LEU A 80 -4.49 8.20 -26.13
N TYR A 81 -3.61 8.93 -26.81
CA TYR A 81 -2.52 8.37 -27.58
C TYR A 81 -1.17 8.52 -26.85
N LYS A 82 -0.26 7.60 -27.14
CA LYS A 82 1.16 7.67 -26.82
C LYS A 82 1.92 7.11 -28.01
N GLU A 83 2.88 7.86 -28.56
CA GLU A 83 3.64 7.46 -29.76
C GLU A 83 2.70 7.08 -30.96
N ASN A 84 1.65 7.88 -31.18
CA ASN A 84 0.56 7.63 -32.15
C ASN A 84 -0.26 6.33 -31.95
N LYS A 85 -0.06 5.58 -30.85
CA LYS A 85 -0.83 4.36 -30.52
C LYS A 85 -1.87 4.63 -29.42
N PRO A 86 -3.09 4.08 -29.51
CA PRO A 86 -4.06 4.12 -28.41
C PRO A 86 -3.45 3.54 -27.14
N SER A 87 -3.47 4.31 -26.05
CA SER A 87 -2.87 3.96 -24.76
C SER A 87 -3.91 3.85 -23.64
N PHE A 88 -4.89 4.76 -23.62
CA PHE A 88 -6.03 4.73 -22.71
C PHE A 88 -7.32 5.09 -23.43
N GLU A 89 -8.44 4.62 -22.89
CA GLU A 89 -9.79 5.05 -23.21
C GLU A 89 -10.36 5.79 -22.00
N VAL A 90 -11.06 6.90 -22.22
CA VAL A 90 -11.69 7.72 -21.18
C VAL A 90 -13.18 7.87 -21.43
N SER A 91 -14.01 7.69 -20.41
CA SER A 91 -15.46 7.87 -20.49
C SER A 91 -16.07 8.44 -19.19
N ALA A 92 -17.21 9.11 -19.32
CA ALA A 92 -18.00 9.67 -18.21
C ALA A 92 -19.47 9.87 -18.61
N GLN A 93 -20.32 10.35 -17.69
CA GLN A 93 -21.71 10.71 -18.00
C GLN A 93 -21.84 12.10 -18.64
N ALA A 94 -20.98 13.03 -18.28
CA ALA A 94 -20.96 14.39 -18.82
C ALA A 94 -19.55 14.91 -19.03
N ALA A 95 -19.38 15.80 -20.02
CA ALA A 95 -18.20 16.63 -20.19
C ALA A 95 -18.56 18.12 -20.26
N THR A 96 -17.70 18.95 -19.68
CA THR A 96 -17.62 20.39 -19.95
C THR A 96 -16.24 20.69 -20.50
N VAL A 97 -16.15 21.13 -21.75
CA VAL A 97 -14.90 21.60 -22.38
C VAL A 97 -14.91 23.13 -22.31
N VAL A 98 -13.82 23.70 -21.80
CA VAL A 98 -13.66 25.15 -21.59
C VAL A 98 -12.53 25.66 -22.50
N ASN A 99 -12.70 26.88 -23.03
CA ASN A 99 -11.73 27.57 -23.88
C ASN A 99 -11.23 26.68 -25.04
N ASP A 100 -12.19 26.05 -25.75
CA ASP A 100 -11.97 25.23 -26.94
C ASP A 100 -11.01 24.04 -26.78
N GLY A 101 -10.72 23.62 -25.54
CA GLY A 101 -9.91 22.42 -25.24
C GLY A 101 -8.92 22.58 -24.09
N GLU A 102 -8.59 23.81 -23.68
CA GLU A 102 -7.60 24.11 -22.62
C GLU A 102 -7.86 23.35 -21.31
N THR A 103 -9.12 23.12 -20.96
CA THR A 103 -9.52 22.27 -19.84
C THR A 103 -10.77 21.48 -20.15
N VAL A 104 -10.72 20.17 -19.88
CA VAL A 104 -11.86 19.26 -19.96
C VAL A 104 -12.21 18.79 -18.56
N LEU A 105 -13.46 18.99 -18.16
CA LEU A 105 -14.03 18.48 -16.92
C LEU A 105 -14.98 17.32 -17.26
N LEU A 106 -14.71 16.13 -16.73
CA LEU A 106 -15.56 14.94 -16.86
C LEU A 106 -16.22 14.63 -15.51
N GLU A 107 -17.51 14.33 -15.55
CA GLU A 107 -18.34 14.14 -14.33
C GLU A 107 -19.28 12.93 -14.47
N GLY A 108 -19.43 12.20 -13.36
CA GLY A 108 -20.29 11.03 -13.22
C GLY A 108 -19.66 9.73 -13.76
N ASN A 109 -19.35 8.80 -12.85
CA ASN A 109 -18.79 7.46 -13.16
C ASN A 109 -17.62 7.52 -14.15
N VAL A 110 -16.63 8.38 -13.88
CA VAL A 110 -15.48 8.57 -14.76
C VAL A 110 -14.62 7.31 -14.75
N LYS A 111 -14.20 6.89 -15.94
CA LYS A 111 -13.30 5.75 -16.17
C LYS A 111 -12.16 6.18 -17.07
N VAL A 112 -10.94 5.79 -16.73
CA VAL A 112 -9.76 5.85 -17.60
C VAL A 112 -9.17 4.44 -17.64
N GLN A 113 -9.43 3.72 -18.73
CA GLN A 113 -9.06 2.32 -18.92
C GLN A 113 -7.75 2.23 -19.72
N GLN A 114 -6.73 1.57 -19.17
CA GLN A 114 -5.50 1.27 -19.89
C GLN A 114 -5.77 0.23 -20.99
N LEU A 115 -5.42 0.54 -22.23
CA LEU A 115 -5.68 -0.30 -23.40
C LEU A 115 -4.59 -1.36 -23.63
N THR A 116 -3.39 -1.17 -23.10
CA THR A 116 -2.25 -2.10 -23.21
C THR A 116 -1.61 -2.36 -21.84
N GLY A 117 -0.73 -3.36 -21.71
CA GLY A 117 -0.07 -3.66 -20.43
C GLY A 117 -0.99 -4.30 -19.38
N GLU A 118 -0.95 -3.80 -18.14
CA GLU A 118 -1.61 -4.40 -16.96
C GLU A 118 -3.15 -4.18 -16.94
N LYS A 119 -3.71 -3.49 -17.95
CA LYS A 119 -5.17 -3.20 -18.10
C LYS A 119 -5.77 -2.45 -16.91
N VAL A 120 -4.97 -1.61 -16.25
CA VAL A 120 -5.40 -0.83 -15.08
C VAL A 120 -6.58 0.09 -15.42
N LEU A 121 -7.62 0.04 -14.60
CA LEU A 121 -8.77 0.93 -14.66
C LEU A 121 -8.68 1.97 -13.54
N ILE A 122 -8.54 3.25 -13.90
CA ILE A 122 -8.63 4.37 -12.96
C ILE A 122 -10.07 4.88 -12.97
N THR A 123 -10.68 5.07 -11.79
CA THR A 123 -12.07 5.56 -11.65
C THR A 123 -12.17 6.73 -10.68
N GLY A 124 -13.30 7.45 -10.75
CA GLY A 124 -13.73 8.47 -9.78
C GLY A 124 -15.03 9.12 -10.22
N ASP A 125 -15.60 10.01 -9.40
CA ASP A 125 -16.83 10.72 -9.80
C ASP A 125 -16.54 12.00 -10.60
N ARG A 126 -15.32 12.55 -10.49
CA ARG A 126 -14.91 13.80 -11.14
C ARG A 126 -13.46 13.73 -11.62
N LEU A 127 -13.21 14.15 -12.86
CA LEU A 127 -11.87 14.24 -13.45
C LEU A 127 -11.70 15.59 -14.14
N ARG A 128 -10.67 16.34 -13.76
CA ARG A 128 -10.21 17.53 -14.49
C ARG A 128 -8.95 17.19 -15.27
N TRP A 129 -9.00 17.39 -16.58
CA TRP A 129 -7.92 17.16 -17.52
C TRP A 129 -7.45 18.49 -18.09
N THR A 130 -6.13 18.67 -18.10
CA THR A 130 -5.44 19.77 -18.78
C THR A 130 -4.58 19.13 -19.87
N PRO A 131 -5.03 19.14 -21.14
CA PRO A 131 -4.36 18.39 -22.21
C PRO A 131 -2.92 18.80 -22.48
N ASP A 132 -2.64 20.11 -22.50
CA ASP A 132 -1.29 20.66 -22.72
C ASP A 132 -0.28 20.25 -21.63
N GLU A 133 -0.76 19.90 -20.43
CA GLU A 133 0.06 19.32 -19.35
C GLU A 133 0.10 17.77 -19.37
N SER A 134 -0.65 17.12 -20.28
CA SER A 134 -0.92 15.68 -20.35
C SER A 134 -1.42 15.07 -19.03
N LYS A 135 -2.17 15.87 -18.26
CA LYS A 135 -2.36 15.69 -16.82
C LYS A 135 -3.83 15.64 -16.44
N MET A 136 -4.18 14.58 -15.73
CA MET A 136 -5.52 14.36 -15.19
C MET A 136 -5.48 14.41 -13.66
N VAL A 137 -6.50 15.03 -13.06
CA VAL A 137 -6.72 15.05 -11.61
C VAL A 137 -8.09 14.43 -11.35
N ILE A 138 -8.10 13.24 -10.78
CA ILE A 138 -9.31 12.50 -10.41
C ILE A 138 -9.58 12.69 -8.92
N GLU A 139 -10.79 13.14 -8.61
CA GLU A 139 -11.30 13.41 -7.27
C GLU A 139 -12.61 12.65 -7.04
N GLN A 140 -13.12 12.73 -5.81
CA GLN A 140 -14.35 12.06 -5.38
C GLN A 140 -14.28 10.53 -5.56
N ARG A 141 -13.85 9.87 -4.47
CA ARG A 141 -13.65 8.41 -4.38
C ARG A 141 -12.72 7.82 -5.46
N PRO A 142 -11.57 8.43 -5.80
CA PRO A 142 -10.73 7.93 -6.88
C PRO A 142 -10.08 6.59 -6.54
N GLN A 143 -10.05 5.68 -7.51
CA GLN A 143 -9.44 4.35 -7.40
C GLN A 143 -8.58 4.04 -8.62
N ALA A 144 -7.59 3.16 -8.45
CA ALA A 144 -6.93 2.44 -9.53
C ALA A 144 -7.12 0.93 -9.27
N LEU A 145 -7.55 0.19 -10.29
CA LEU A 145 -8.01 -1.18 -10.19
C LEU A 145 -7.26 -2.07 -11.19
N ASP A 146 -6.87 -3.25 -10.76
CA ASP A 146 -6.49 -4.35 -11.65
C ASP A 146 -7.35 -5.60 -11.32
N ASN A 147 -7.03 -6.74 -11.94
CA ASN A 147 -7.77 -7.99 -11.79
C ASN A 147 -7.77 -8.54 -10.35
N ILE A 148 -6.81 -8.17 -9.51
CA ILE A 148 -6.58 -8.74 -8.16
C ILE A 148 -6.25 -7.68 -7.09
N SER A 149 -6.19 -6.40 -7.45
CA SER A 149 -5.82 -5.29 -6.56
C SER A 149 -6.70 -4.04 -6.76
N ARG A 150 -6.76 -3.22 -5.70
CA ARG A 150 -7.40 -1.89 -5.67
C ARG A 150 -6.51 -0.93 -4.90
N ILE A 151 -6.24 0.24 -5.46
CA ILE A 151 -5.59 1.36 -4.75
C ILE A 151 -6.59 2.50 -4.68
N SER A 152 -6.82 3.04 -3.50
CA SER A 152 -7.75 4.17 -3.27
C SER A 152 -7.06 5.29 -2.49
N ALA A 153 -7.41 6.53 -2.79
CA ALA A 153 -6.83 7.73 -2.18
C ALA A 153 -7.85 8.88 -2.10
N LYS A 154 -7.46 10.05 -1.59
CA LYS A 154 -8.32 11.25 -1.62
C LYS A 154 -8.35 11.89 -3.01
N ILE A 155 -7.18 11.99 -3.64
CA ILE A 155 -6.97 12.54 -4.98
C ILE A 155 -5.98 11.64 -5.71
N VAL A 156 -6.24 11.35 -6.98
CA VAL A 156 -5.29 10.72 -7.90
C VAL A 156 -4.88 11.75 -8.95
N LEU A 157 -3.58 11.95 -9.14
CA LEU A 157 -3.05 12.67 -10.31
C LEU A 157 -2.48 11.63 -11.26
N PHE A 158 -2.82 11.71 -12.53
CA PHE A 158 -2.31 10.82 -13.56
C PHE A 158 -1.64 11.63 -14.66
N GLN A 159 -0.39 11.30 -14.95
CA GLN A 159 0.37 11.85 -16.07
C GLN A 159 0.38 10.83 -17.21
N GLN A 160 -0.35 11.14 -18.28
CA GLN A 160 -0.63 10.23 -19.41
C GLN A 160 0.67 9.73 -20.07
N LEU A 161 1.54 10.65 -20.50
CA LEU A 161 2.72 10.32 -21.30
C LEU A 161 3.78 9.54 -20.50
N THR A 162 4.00 9.90 -19.23
CA THR A 162 4.96 9.22 -18.35
C THR A 162 4.38 7.97 -17.68
N GLN A 163 3.06 7.79 -17.74
CA GLN A 163 2.27 6.81 -17.00
C GLN A 163 2.52 6.81 -15.48
N GLU A 164 2.80 7.98 -14.89
CA GLU A 164 2.90 8.14 -13.43
C GLU A 164 1.53 8.47 -12.81
N ILE A 165 1.11 7.63 -11.87
CA ILE A 165 -0.03 7.85 -10.97
C ILE A 165 0.53 8.32 -9.62
N VAL A 166 0.03 9.46 -9.12
CA VAL A 166 0.35 10.00 -7.79
C VAL A 166 -0.91 9.97 -6.92
N PHE A 167 -0.87 9.15 -5.86
CA PHE A 167 -1.92 9.05 -4.85
C PHE A 167 -1.66 10.09 -3.74
N LYS A 168 -2.60 11.00 -3.50
CA LYS A 168 -2.50 12.02 -2.44
C LYS A 168 -3.51 11.79 -1.32
N GLY A 169 -3.08 12.05 -0.09
CA GLY A 169 -3.84 11.79 1.13
C GLY A 169 -3.58 10.37 1.67
N PRO A 170 -4.42 9.89 2.60
CA PRO A 170 -4.39 8.49 3.03
C PRO A 170 -4.62 7.57 1.84
N THR A 171 -3.70 6.65 1.59
CA THR A 171 -3.79 5.66 0.51
C THR A 171 -4.07 4.29 1.11
N LYS A 172 -5.04 3.57 0.56
CA LYS A 172 -5.37 2.19 0.93
C LYS A 172 -5.20 1.31 -0.31
N PHE A 173 -4.22 0.41 -0.25
CA PHE A 173 -4.00 -0.69 -1.19
C PHE A 173 -4.68 -1.95 -0.65
N GLU A 174 -5.44 -2.64 -1.48
CA GLU A 174 -6.19 -3.85 -1.17
C GLU A 174 -5.86 -4.89 -2.23
N ARG A 175 -5.66 -6.14 -1.81
CA ARG A 175 -5.33 -7.26 -2.69
C ARG A 175 -6.11 -8.50 -2.31
N TRP A 176 -6.56 -9.22 -3.33
CA TRP A 176 -7.25 -10.50 -3.23
C TRP A 176 -6.28 -11.64 -3.58
N LYS A 177 -6.54 -12.85 -3.06
CA LYS A 177 -5.78 -14.07 -3.43
C LYS A 177 -6.12 -14.54 -4.85
N GLU A 178 -7.37 -14.35 -5.24
CA GLU A 178 -7.94 -14.68 -6.54
C GLU A 178 -8.42 -13.40 -7.24
N GLU A 179 -9.11 -13.55 -8.38
CA GLU A 179 -9.76 -12.44 -9.08
C GLU A 179 -10.66 -11.62 -8.14
N ARG A 180 -10.48 -10.29 -8.18
CA ARG A 180 -11.19 -9.32 -7.35
C ARG A 180 -12.68 -9.31 -7.72
N LYS A 181 -13.50 -9.80 -6.78
CA LYS A 181 -14.95 -9.63 -6.77
C LYS A 181 -15.30 -8.69 -5.63
N ASP A 182 -16.14 -7.69 -5.88
CA ASP A 182 -16.47 -6.68 -4.86
C ASP A 182 -17.33 -7.23 -3.70
N SER A 183 -17.86 -8.45 -3.84
CA SER A 183 -18.48 -9.25 -2.78
C SER A 183 -17.48 -9.90 -1.81
N ASN A 184 -16.20 -9.98 -2.18
CA ASN A 184 -15.19 -10.71 -1.45
C ASN A 184 -14.29 -9.73 -0.69
N GLU A 185 -13.91 -10.08 0.53
CA GLU A 185 -12.94 -9.28 1.30
C GLU A 185 -11.51 -9.46 0.75
N PRO A 186 -10.68 -8.41 0.74
CA PRO A 186 -9.27 -8.52 0.39
C PRO A 186 -8.51 -9.29 1.46
N SER A 187 -7.64 -10.22 1.04
CA SER A 187 -6.77 -10.98 1.96
C SER A 187 -5.65 -10.12 2.54
N ILE A 188 -5.29 -9.01 1.86
CA ILE A 188 -4.25 -8.08 2.30
C ILE A 188 -4.72 -6.63 2.12
N VAL A 189 -4.56 -5.83 3.18
CA VAL A 189 -4.88 -4.39 3.19
C VAL A 189 -3.69 -3.60 3.71
N ILE A 190 -3.10 -2.74 2.89
CA ILE A 190 -1.98 -1.87 3.25
C ILE A 190 -2.44 -0.42 3.24
N ARG A 191 -2.27 0.28 4.35
CA ARG A 191 -2.53 1.71 4.51
C ARG A 191 -1.22 2.49 4.57
N GLY A 192 -1.21 3.68 3.97
CA GLY A 192 -0.10 4.62 4.01
C GLY A 192 -0.57 6.07 3.82
N ARG A 193 0.37 7.01 3.70
CA ARG A 193 0.10 8.38 3.25
C ARG A 193 0.14 8.43 1.71
N ASN A 194 0.80 9.43 1.13
CA ASN A 194 0.91 9.58 -0.32
C ASN A 194 1.69 8.41 -0.95
N GLY A 195 1.32 8.06 -2.19
CA GLY A 195 1.99 7.05 -2.99
C GLY A 195 2.27 7.51 -4.42
N ARG A 196 3.14 6.77 -5.12
CA ARG A 196 3.33 6.88 -6.57
C ARG A 196 3.44 5.49 -7.18
N TRP A 197 2.85 5.31 -8.36
CA TRP A 197 2.94 4.09 -9.14
C TRP A 197 3.15 4.45 -10.60
N ASN A 198 4.14 3.85 -11.25
CA ASN A 198 4.40 4.08 -12.66
C ASN A 198 4.04 2.82 -13.46
N LEU A 199 3.02 2.90 -14.32
CA LEU A 199 2.46 1.73 -15.02
C LEU A 199 3.43 1.17 -16.08
N ASP A 200 4.36 1.97 -16.60
CA ASP A 200 5.36 1.52 -17.58
C ASP A 200 6.45 0.67 -16.91
N SER A 201 7.08 1.19 -15.86
CA SER A 201 8.18 0.49 -15.15
C SER A 201 7.72 -0.46 -14.05
N GLY A 202 6.45 -0.40 -13.63
CA GLY A 202 5.89 -1.09 -12.47
C GLY A 202 6.33 -0.51 -11.11
N LYS A 203 7.21 0.51 -11.07
CA LYS A 203 7.74 1.07 -9.81
C LYS A 203 6.60 1.60 -8.93
N LEU A 204 6.53 1.14 -7.69
CA LEU A 204 5.55 1.53 -6.69
C LEU A 204 6.28 2.07 -5.45
N ASN A 205 5.79 3.17 -4.87
CA ASN A 205 6.26 3.67 -3.58
C ASN A 205 5.09 4.22 -2.74
N ALA A 206 5.14 4.06 -1.43
CA ALA A 206 4.24 4.72 -0.48
C ALA A 206 5.03 5.25 0.73
N MET A 207 4.75 6.49 1.12
CA MET A 207 5.31 7.08 2.33
C MET A 207 4.52 6.60 3.55
N GLY A 208 5.22 6.09 4.56
CA GLY A 208 4.60 5.61 5.78
C GLY A 208 4.18 6.73 6.75
N PRO A 209 3.63 6.40 7.94
CA PRO A 209 3.57 5.05 8.50
C PRO A 209 2.80 4.09 7.61
N ILE A 210 3.39 2.92 7.34
CA ILE A 210 2.77 1.83 6.61
C ILE A 210 2.16 0.89 7.64
N LEU A 211 0.88 0.56 7.47
CA LEU A 211 0.16 -0.41 8.28
C LEU A 211 -0.46 -1.46 7.34
N GLY A 212 0.09 -2.67 7.34
CA GLY A 212 -0.42 -3.82 6.59
C GLY A 212 -1.20 -4.76 7.48
N HIS A 213 -2.40 -5.15 7.08
CA HIS A 213 -3.16 -6.25 7.68
C HIS A 213 -3.22 -7.41 6.68
N ARG A 214 -3.09 -8.65 7.18
CA ARG A 214 -3.32 -9.87 6.39
C ARG A 214 -4.32 -10.77 7.12
N ILE A 215 -5.32 -11.22 6.38
CA ILE A 215 -6.32 -12.20 6.82
C ILE A 215 -5.95 -13.53 6.16
N VAL A 216 -5.80 -14.58 6.97
CA VAL A 216 -5.47 -15.93 6.49
C VAL A 216 -6.76 -16.73 6.31
N SER A 217 -7.58 -16.80 7.36
CA SER A 217 -8.94 -17.35 7.37
C SER A 217 -9.93 -16.33 7.93
N LYS A 218 -11.23 -16.47 7.61
CA LYS A 218 -12.28 -15.50 8.01
C LYS A 218 -12.49 -15.38 9.53
N SER A 219 -12.10 -16.39 10.29
CA SER A 219 -12.17 -16.45 11.76
C SER A 219 -10.96 -15.82 12.46
N ASP A 220 -9.88 -15.53 11.73
CA ASP A 220 -8.57 -15.30 12.34
C ASP A 220 -8.41 -13.84 12.75
N ILE A 221 -7.78 -13.60 13.90
CA ILE A 221 -7.33 -12.26 14.27
C ILE A 221 -6.27 -11.84 13.24
N PRO A 222 -6.45 -10.72 12.50
CA PRO A 222 -5.57 -10.36 11.39
C PRO A 222 -4.10 -10.22 11.83
N GLN A 223 -3.19 -10.73 11.01
CA GLN A 223 -1.76 -10.47 11.14
C GLN A 223 -1.53 -8.99 10.86
N GLN A 224 -0.74 -8.31 11.71
CA GLN A 224 -0.49 -6.87 11.61
C GLN A 224 0.98 -6.61 11.32
N LEU A 225 1.25 -5.70 10.38
CA LEU A 225 2.59 -5.32 9.95
C LEU A 225 2.75 -3.81 9.96
N THR A 226 3.87 -3.30 10.48
CA THR A 226 4.25 -1.88 10.39
C THR A 226 5.58 -1.69 9.69
N ALA A 227 5.73 -0.57 8.97
CA ALA A 227 6.99 -0.14 8.33
C ALA A 227 7.03 1.39 8.17
N THR A 228 8.22 1.97 7.97
CA THR A 228 8.36 3.44 7.80
C THR A 228 8.00 3.95 6.41
N ARG A 229 8.13 3.09 5.40
CA ARG A 229 7.78 3.33 4.00
C ARG A 229 7.78 1.99 3.25
N LEU A 230 7.15 2.01 2.08
CA LEU A 230 7.08 0.89 1.15
C LEU A 230 7.63 1.35 -0.20
N GLN A 231 8.43 0.51 -0.84
CA GLN A 231 8.87 0.66 -2.22
C GLN A 231 8.74 -0.70 -2.92
N GLY A 232 8.70 -0.78 -4.23
CA GLY A 232 8.55 -2.07 -4.90
C GLY A 232 8.35 -1.96 -6.40
N ASN A 233 7.93 -3.06 -7.00
CA ASN A 233 7.67 -3.13 -8.42
C ASN A 233 6.57 -4.16 -8.73
N THR A 234 5.45 -3.71 -9.31
CA THR A 234 4.28 -4.56 -9.62
C THR A 234 4.64 -5.62 -10.66
N LYS A 235 5.22 -5.20 -11.80
CA LYS A 235 5.66 -6.07 -12.90
C LYS A 235 6.68 -7.14 -12.49
N LYS A 236 7.58 -6.81 -11.55
CA LYS A 236 8.58 -7.75 -11.00
C LYS A 236 8.10 -8.53 -9.77
N GLY A 237 6.86 -8.32 -9.31
CA GLY A 237 6.24 -9.16 -8.29
C GLY A 237 6.76 -8.97 -6.86
N TYR A 238 7.27 -7.80 -6.47
CA TYR A 238 7.81 -7.60 -5.11
C TYR A 238 7.53 -6.23 -4.47
N LEU A 239 7.51 -6.22 -3.13
CA LEU A 239 7.47 -5.04 -2.27
C LEU A 239 8.57 -5.13 -1.21
N ASP A 240 9.33 -4.06 -1.01
CA ASP A 240 10.26 -3.86 0.11
C ASP A 240 9.59 -2.99 1.19
N LEU A 241 9.41 -3.57 2.37
CA LEU A 241 9.00 -2.91 3.59
C LEU A 241 10.25 -2.39 4.28
N ILE A 242 10.33 -1.07 4.51
CA ILE A 242 11.57 -0.46 4.99
C ILE A 242 11.56 -0.25 6.51
N LYS A 243 12.71 -0.58 7.11
CA LYS A 243 12.99 -0.61 8.55
C LYS A 243 12.45 0.56 9.39
N PRO A 244 12.20 0.34 10.70
CA PRO A 244 11.96 -0.98 11.30
C PRO A 244 10.72 -1.62 10.67
N VAL A 245 10.72 -2.94 10.54
CA VAL A 245 9.56 -3.72 10.15
C VAL A 245 9.15 -4.56 11.35
N THR A 246 7.93 -4.35 11.85
CA THR A 246 7.35 -5.18 12.89
C THR A 246 6.20 -5.98 12.31
N LEU A 247 6.15 -7.28 12.57
CA LEU A 247 5.03 -8.16 12.26
C LEU A 247 4.53 -8.78 13.58
N THR A 248 3.21 -8.82 13.75
CA THR A 248 2.53 -9.46 14.88
C THR A 248 1.51 -10.45 14.34
N ILE A 249 1.51 -11.66 14.89
CA ILE A 249 0.60 -12.77 14.54
C ILE A 249 -0.14 -13.15 15.84
N PRO A 250 -1.30 -12.53 16.13
CA PRO A 250 -1.93 -12.65 17.45
C PRO A 250 -2.36 -14.09 17.81
N GLY A 251 -2.85 -14.87 16.83
CA GLY A 251 -3.26 -16.26 17.04
C GLY A 251 -2.13 -17.17 17.54
N GLU A 252 -0.90 -16.92 17.09
CA GLU A 252 0.31 -17.67 17.46
C GLU A 252 1.05 -17.07 18.67
N LYS A 253 0.50 -15.99 19.27
CA LYS A 253 1.21 -15.11 20.22
C LYS A 253 2.61 -14.71 19.73
N ALA A 254 2.79 -14.55 18.42
CA ALA A 254 4.11 -14.39 17.80
C ALA A 254 4.37 -12.95 17.33
N SER A 255 5.63 -12.54 17.37
CA SER A 255 6.10 -11.25 16.86
C SER A 255 7.43 -11.39 16.14
N LEU A 256 7.70 -10.49 15.20
CA LEU A 256 8.94 -10.39 14.44
C LEU A 256 9.34 -8.91 14.33
N LEU A 257 10.52 -8.58 14.85
CA LEU A 257 11.19 -7.31 14.63
C LEU A 257 12.33 -7.53 13.62
N ALA A 258 12.20 -6.94 12.44
CA ALA A 258 13.13 -7.03 11.33
C ALA A 258 13.59 -5.64 10.86
N GLN A 259 14.65 -5.63 10.05
CA GLN A 259 15.07 -4.45 9.30
C GLN A 259 14.28 -4.37 7.98
N THR A 260 14.93 -4.02 6.87
CA THR A 260 14.26 -4.00 5.56
C THR A 260 13.93 -5.42 5.12
N THR A 261 12.67 -5.68 4.79
CA THR A 261 12.15 -7.01 4.44
C THR A 261 11.46 -6.95 3.07
N ARG A 262 11.79 -7.88 2.19
CA ARG A 262 11.18 -8.03 0.86
C ARG A 262 10.11 -9.10 0.89
N TRP A 263 8.93 -8.78 0.37
CA TRP A 263 7.88 -9.73 0.04
C TRP A 263 7.78 -9.87 -1.48
N LYS A 264 8.08 -11.06 -2.00
CA LYS A 264 7.90 -11.49 -3.39
C LYS A 264 6.51 -12.11 -3.51
N PHE A 265 5.51 -11.31 -3.82
CA PHE A 265 4.11 -11.73 -3.83
C PHE A 265 3.75 -12.66 -5.00
N ASN A 266 4.51 -12.65 -6.09
CA ASN A 266 4.32 -13.59 -7.21
C ASN A 266 4.83 -15.01 -6.92
N SER A 267 5.71 -15.17 -5.92
CA SER A 267 6.30 -16.47 -5.55
C SER A 267 6.09 -16.81 -4.07
N GLU A 268 5.13 -16.13 -3.43
CA GLU A 268 4.78 -16.23 -2.01
C GLU A 268 5.97 -16.31 -1.02
N LYS A 269 7.02 -15.52 -1.27
CA LYS A 269 8.26 -15.53 -0.46
C LYS A 269 8.48 -14.24 0.32
N ILE A 270 8.96 -14.34 1.55
CA ILE A 270 9.38 -13.20 2.37
C ILE A 270 10.86 -13.40 2.73
N GLU A 271 11.69 -12.37 2.61
CA GLU A 271 13.13 -12.48 2.90
C GLU A 271 13.69 -11.18 3.47
N SER A 272 14.68 -11.29 4.37
CA SER A 272 15.53 -10.18 4.78
C SER A 272 16.98 -10.64 4.87
N ASN A 273 17.90 -9.88 4.27
CA ASN A 273 19.35 -10.08 4.40
C ASN A 273 19.95 -9.23 5.54
N LYS A 274 19.18 -9.07 6.62
CA LYS A 274 19.50 -8.23 7.77
C LYS A 274 19.07 -8.91 9.07
N PRO A 275 19.75 -8.60 10.20
CA PRO A 275 19.41 -9.18 11.47
C PRO A 275 17.96 -8.94 11.89
N PHE A 276 17.40 -9.91 12.58
CA PHE A 276 16.06 -9.87 13.12
C PHE A 276 15.99 -10.49 14.52
N THR A 277 14.86 -10.30 15.19
CA THR A 277 14.50 -11.05 16.38
C THR A 277 13.02 -11.39 16.27
N ALA A 278 12.66 -12.65 16.49
CA ALA A 278 11.28 -13.10 16.57
C ALA A 278 11.00 -13.70 17.94
N THR A 279 9.75 -13.64 18.36
CA THR A 279 9.24 -14.28 19.58
C THR A 279 8.01 -15.10 19.22
N GLN A 280 7.83 -16.23 19.88
CA GLN A 280 6.58 -16.99 19.86
C GLN A 280 6.39 -17.54 21.27
N GLU A 281 5.29 -17.16 21.94
CA GLU A 281 5.00 -17.57 23.32
C GLU A 281 6.19 -17.27 24.26
N ARG A 282 6.95 -18.30 24.68
CA ARG A 282 8.11 -18.21 25.58
C ARG A 282 9.46 -18.37 24.86
N SER A 283 9.45 -18.60 23.55
CA SER A 283 10.63 -18.82 22.71
C SER A 283 11.06 -17.53 22.00
N THR A 284 12.37 -17.30 21.92
CA THR A 284 12.98 -16.19 21.17
C THR A 284 13.97 -16.73 20.14
N TYR A 285 13.84 -16.25 18.90
CA TYR A 285 14.64 -16.63 17.75
C TYR A 285 15.44 -15.43 17.24
N ARG A 286 16.71 -15.63 16.86
CA ARG A 286 17.57 -14.61 16.23
C ARG A 286 18.38 -15.19 15.08
N GLY A 287 18.76 -14.32 14.17
CA GLY A 287 19.65 -14.63 13.06
C GLY A 287 20.04 -13.39 12.26
N ASP A 288 21.09 -13.50 11.44
CA ASP A 288 21.60 -12.41 10.59
C ASP A 288 20.73 -12.16 9.34
N SER A 289 19.85 -13.10 9.02
CA SER A 289 18.90 -13.05 7.90
C SER A 289 17.81 -14.11 8.08
N PHE A 290 16.72 -13.97 7.35
CA PHE A 290 15.67 -15.00 7.27
C PHE A 290 15.08 -15.09 5.86
N LYS A 291 14.50 -16.26 5.56
CA LYS A 291 13.61 -16.50 4.42
C LYS A 291 12.37 -17.24 4.91
N VAL A 292 11.23 -16.96 4.30
CA VAL A 292 9.96 -17.65 4.51
C VAL A 292 9.40 -18.02 3.14
N ASP A 293 9.07 -19.29 2.95
CA ASP A 293 8.32 -19.81 1.82
C ASP A 293 6.89 -20.10 2.32
N LEU A 294 5.95 -19.20 2.02
CA LEU A 294 4.57 -19.31 2.53
C LEU A 294 3.82 -20.50 1.91
N ALA A 295 4.19 -20.89 0.69
CA ALA A 295 3.58 -22.01 -0.03
C ALA A 295 4.07 -23.37 0.50
N ARG A 296 5.33 -23.44 0.97
CA ARG A 296 5.92 -24.64 1.60
C ARG A 296 5.86 -24.65 3.13
N THR A 297 5.20 -23.65 3.72
CA THR A 297 5.10 -23.42 5.18
C THR A 297 6.44 -23.49 5.92
N GLU A 298 7.50 -22.99 5.28
CA GLU A 298 8.90 -23.17 5.70
C GLU A 298 9.55 -21.83 6.07
N VAL A 299 10.25 -21.79 7.22
CA VAL A 299 11.15 -20.70 7.63
C VAL A 299 12.58 -21.21 7.59
N GLU A 300 13.49 -20.42 7.01
CA GLU A 300 14.94 -20.65 7.04
C GLU A 300 15.64 -19.46 7.70
N ILE A 301 16.42 -19.71 8.76
CA ILE A 301 17.53 -18.83 9.15
C ILE A 301 18.80 -19.46 8.56
N PRO A 302 19.35 -18.91 7.47
CA PRO A 302 20.49 -19.53 6.81
C PRO A 302 21.83 -19.25 7.51
N GLN A 303 21.87 -18.31 8.45
CA GLN A 303 23.10 -17.85 9.12
C GLN A 303 22.86 -17.39 10.58
N LYS A 304 23.69 -17.89 11.50
CA LYS A 304 23.71 -17.61 12.94
C LYS A 304 22.35 -17.78 13.62
N CYS A 305 21.76 -18.96 13.45
CA CYS A 305 20.55 -19.30 14.19
C CYS A 305 20.82 -19.34 15.70
N GLU A 306 20.10 -18.53 16.47
CA GLU A 306 19.99 -18.67 17.91
C GLU A 306 18.52 -18.88 18.30
N LEU A 307 18.28 -19.85 19.18
CA LEU A 307 16.99 -20.09 19.84
C LEU A 307 17.23 -20.08 21.36
N SER A 308 16.40 -19.34 22.08
CA SER A 308 16.35 -19.33 23.55
C SER A 308 14.92 -19.60 24.00
N GLN A 309 14.74 -20.58 24.89
CA GLN A 309 13.46 -20.97 25.48
C GLN A 309 13.68 -21.30 26.97
N PRO A 310 12.61 -21.52 27.78
CA PRO A 310 12.78 -21.83 29.19
C PRO A 310 13.67 -23.07 29.41
N GLY A 311 14.76 -22.91 30.17
CA GLY A 311 15.71 -23.98 30.49
C GLY A 311 16.67 -24.39 29.36
N GLU A 312 16.54 -23.87 28.13
CA GLU A 312 17.36 -24.30 26.99
C GLU A 312 17.82 -23.15 26.05
N GLN A 313 19.02 -23.29 25.50
CA GLN A 313 19.57 -22.40 24.48
C GLN A 313 20.24 -23.21 23.37
N LEU A 314 19.87 -22.95 22.11
CA LEU A 314 20.49 -23.54 20.94
C LEU A 314 21.19 -22.47 20.09
N ARG A 315 22.37 -22.81 19.59
CA ARG A 315 23.07 -22.12 18.50
C ARG A 315 23.36 -23.09 17.37
N ALA A 316 23.25 -22.64 16.13
CA ALA A 316 23.64 -23.36 14.92
C ALA A 316 24.01 -22.37 13.81
N GLU A 317 24.71 -22.83 12.78
CA GLU A 317 24.91 -22.03 11.57
C GLU A 317 23.56 -21.73 10.90
N LYS A 318 22.72 -22.76 10.74
CA LYS A 318 21.43 -22.69 10.05
C LYS A 318 20.33 -23.38 10.84
N CYS A 319 19.12 -22.82 10.77
CA CYS A 319 17.89 -23.47 11.18
C CYS A 319 16.86 -23.51 10.05
N ILE A 320 16.08 -24.59 10.00
CA ILE A 320 14.87 -24.73 9.18
C ILE A 320 13.72 -25.13 10.10
N TRP A 321 12.55 -24.52 9.90
CA TRP A 321 11.30 -24.90 10.55
C TRP A 321 10.21 -25.09 9.50
N ASN A 322 9.36 -26.10 9.67
CA ASN A 322 8.10 -26.21 8.93
C ASN A 322 6.92 -26.17 9.92
N TRP A 323 6.07 -25.15 9.82
CA TRP A 323 4.95 -24.99 10.76
C TRP A 323 3.72 -25.85 10.42
N SER A 324 3.72 -26.57 9.30
CA SER A 324 2.68 -27.55 8.96
C SER A 324 3.03 -28.98 9.40
N THR A 325 4.32 -29.32 9.52
CA THR A 325 4.77 -30.63 10.03
C THR A 325 5.30 -30.55 11.46
N GLU A 326 5.44 -29.33 11.99
CA GLU A 326 6.11 -28.94 13.25
C GLU A 326 7.62 -29.25 13.28
N GLU A 327 8.20 -29.69 12.17
CA GLU A 327 9.58 -30.18 12.13
C GLU A 327 10.59 -29.04 12.21
N VAL A 328 11.65 -29.28 12.98
CA VAL A 328 12.76 -28.37 13.20
C VAL A 328 14.07 -29.06 12.84
N GLN A 329 14.97 -28.36 12.16
CA GLN A 329 16.33 -28.82 11.91
C GLN A 329 17.32 -27.71 12.25
N ALA A 330 18.29 -28.01 13.12
CA ALA A 330 19.46 -27.19 13.38
C ALA A 330 20.68 -27.86 12.73
N ILE A 331 21.47 -27.10 11.96
CA ILE A 331 22.52 -27.62 11.08
C ILE A 331 23.77 -26.72 11.19
N GLY A 332 24.95 -27.36 11.28
CA GLY A 332 26.26 -26.70 11.36
C GLY A 332 26.58 -26.23 12.77
N ASP A 333 27.71 -26.70 13.33
CA ASP A 333 28.24 -26.37 14.66
C ASP A 333 27.16 -26.25 15.75
N VAL A 334 26.26 -27.23 15.83
CA VAL A 334 25.09 -27.15 16.70
C VAL A 334 25.52 -27.31 18.15
N ILE A 335 25.22 -26.30 18.98
CA ILE A 335 25.45 -26.29 20.42
C ILE A 335 24.10 -26.08 21.11
N LEU A 336 23.63 -27.13 21.80
CA LEU A 336 22.43 -27.10 22.64
C LEU A 336 22.84 -27.16 24.11
N LYS A 337 22.49 -26.13 24.86
CA LYS A 337 22.66 -26.05 26.32
C LYS A 337 21.32 -26.27 27.01
N ARG A 338 21.33 -27.02 28.11
CA ARG A 338 20.19 -27.21 29.01
C ARG A 338 20.62 -26.88 30.43
N GLU A 339 19.79 -26.14 31.15
CA GLU A 339 20.03 -25.82 32.56
C GLU A 339 19.95 -27.08 33.43
N ALA A 340 19.05 -28.01 33.09
CA ALA A 340 19.00 -29.35 33.68
C ALA A 340 20.36 -30.06 33.54
N ASN A 341 20.97 -30.41 34.68
CA ASN A 341 22.29 -31.04 34.79
C ASN A 341 23.43 -30.26 34.12
N ASN A 342 23.30 -28.94 33.91
CA ASN A 342 24.25 -28.11 33.17
C ASN A 342 24.70 -28.74 31.83
N GLN A 343 23.79 -29.41 31.13
CA GLN A 343 24.12 -30.24 29.99
C GLN A 343 24.48 -29.39 28.74
N ILE A 344 25.59 -29.73 28.09
CA ILE A 344 25.99 -29.18 26.79
C ILE A 344 26.11 -30.31 25.78
N THR A 345 25.26 -30.27 24.76
CA THR A 345 25.22 -31.22 23.64
C THR A 345 25.76 -30.54 22.38
N ARG A 346 26.66 -31.23 21.66
CA ARG A 346 27.24 -30.80 20.38
C ARG A 346 26.99 -31.83 19.28
N SER A 347 26.66 -31.37 18.09
CA SER A 347 26.40 -32.19 16.90
C SER A 347 26.55 -31.37 15.61
N ASP A 348 26.76 -32.01 14.46
CA ASP A 348 26.68 -31.34 13.15
C ASP A 348 25.22 -31.06 12.74
N LYS A 349 24.28 -31.84 13.28
CA LYS A 349 22.83 -31.72 13.06
C LYS A 349 22.04 -32.13 14.30
N LEU A 350 20.98 -31.40 14.62
CA LEU A 350 19.91 -31.85 15.51
C LEU A 350 18.56 -31.70 14.79
N GLU A 351 17.64 -32.61 15.08
CA GLU A 351 16.25 -32.53 14.62
C GLU A 351 15.35 -32.27 15.84
N GLY A 352 14.17 -31.74 15.59
CA GLY A 352 13.23 -31.47 16.65
C GLY A 352 11.81 -31.28 16.16
N ARG A 353 10.90 -31.08 17.11
CA ARG A 353 9.52 -30.70 16.85
C ARG A 353 9.14 -29.50 17.69
N ILE A 354 8.37 -28.59 17.11
CA ILE A 354 7.63 -27.58 17.86
C ILE A 354 6.57 -28.33 18.68
N GLY A 355 6.60 -28.15 19.99
CA GLY A 355 5.60 -28.66 20.92
C GLY A 355 4.67 -27.56 21.41
N ASP A 356 3.94 -27.87 22.48
CA ASP A 356 3.04 -26.92 23.13
C ASP A 356 3.76 -25.62 23.53
N GLU A 357 3.01 -24.52 23.53
CA GLU A 357 3.49 -23.17 23.86
C GLU A 357 4.71 -22.71 23.03
N GLY A 358 4.85 -23.18 21.78
CA GLY A 358 5.89 -22.72 20.85
C GLY A 358 7.32 -23.07 21.27
N THR A 359 7.49 -24.06 22.15
CA THR A 359 8.79 -24.61 22.56
C THR A 359 9.27 -25.65 21.54
N VAL A 360 10.57 -25.91 21.45
CA VAL A 360 11.14 -26.91 20.53
C VAL A 360 11.81 -28.04 21.30
N SER A 361 11.33 -29.27 21.10
CA SER A 361 11.94 -30.49 21.60
C SER A 361 12.99 -31.00 20.62
N PHE A 362 14.27 -31.04 21.02
CA PHE A 362 15.38 -31.51 20.18
C PHE A 362 15.83 -32.93 20.51
N SER A 363 15.91 -33.78 19.49
CA SER A 363 16.42 -35.15 19.50
C SER A 363 17.54 -35.35 18.46
N SER A 364 18.22 -36.49 18.54
CA SER A 364 19.36 -36.81 17.66
C SER A 364 19.06 -37.98 16.73
N SER A 365 18.79 -37.68 15.46
CA SER A 365 18.56 -38.66 14.39
C SER A 365 19.90 -39.14 13.79
N GLY A 366 20.56 -40.09 14.43
CA GLY A 366 21.69 -40.86 13.85
C GLY A 366 23.03 -40.12 13.63
N SER A 367 23.11 -38.79 13.84
CA SER A 367 24.37 -38.04 13.81
C SER A 367 25.24 -38.33 15.05
N LYS A 368 26.56 -38.15 14.95
CA LYS A 368 27.45 -38.28 16.11
C LYS A 368 27.22 -37.12 17.08
N VAL A 369 26.75 -37.43 18.28
CA VAL A 369 26.48 -36.45 19.33
C VAL A 369 27.51 -36.56 20.46
N ARG A 370 28.04 -35.42 20.91
CA ARG A 370 28.85 -35.32 22.13
C ARG A 370 28.12 -34.51 23.19
N SER A 371 27.61 -35.18 24.21
CA SER A 371 27.00 -34.56 25.38
C SER A 371 27.96 -34.58 26.57
N GLN A 372 28.00 -33.47 27.30
CA GLN A 372 28.66 -33.33 28.60
C GLN A 372 27.60 -32.84 29.60
N LEU A 373 27.59 -33.37 30.82
CA LEU A 373 26.66 -33.00 31.88
C LEU A 373 27.38 -33.00 33.23
N THR A 374 26.82 -32.28 34.19
CA THR A 374 27.26 -32.24 35.58
C THR A 374 26.18 -32.86 36.45
N ILE A 375 26.50 -33.94 37.15
CA ILE A 375 25.66 -34.50 38.21
C ILE A 375 26.18 -33.92 39.53
N GLU A 376 25.35 -33.19 40.25
CA GLU A 376 25.62 -32.88 41.65
C GLU A 376 25.15 -34.06 42.50
N GLU A 377 26.10 -34.79 43.11
CA GLU A 377 25.77 -35.82 44.08
C GLU A 377 25.08 -35.17 45.29
N ALA A 378 23.83 -35.55 45.53
CA ALA A 378 23.14 -35.21 46.77
C ALA A 378 23.93 -35.81 47.93
N LYS A 379 24.60 -34.95 48.73
CA LYS A 379 25.32 -35.39 49.93
C LYS A 379 24.40 -36.19 50.83
N GLU A 380 24.62 -37.50 50.90
CA GLU A 380 24.02 -38.33 51.93
C GLU A 380 24.34 -37.72 53.30
N LYS A 381 23.29 -37.37 54.05
CA LYS A 381 23.46 -37.07 55.47
C LYS A 381 23.84 -38.37 56.16
N SER A 382 25.14 -38.56 56.37
CA SER A 382 25.65 -39.63 57.24
C SER A 382 25.12 -39.41 58.66
N ILE A 383 24.07 -40.16 59.01
CA ILE A 383 23.60 -40.25 60.40
C ILE A 383 24.61 -41.12 61.14
N LEU A 384 25.68 -40.48 61.61
CA LEU A 384 26.68 -41.11 62.47
C LEU A 384 26.03 -41.45 63.81
N SER A 385 25.80 -42.75 63.99
CA SER A 385 25.47 -43.38 65.26
C SER A 385 26.40 -42.94 66.38
N SER A 386 25.87 -42.27 67.40
CA SER A 386 26.50 -42.17 68.72
C SER A 386 25.76 -43.10 69.69
N LYS A 387 26.41 -44.22 70.04
CA LYS A 387 25.97 -45.07 71.14
C LYS A 387 26.01 -44.29 72.45
N SER A 388 24.91 -44.31 73.20
CA SER A 388 24.92 -44.08 74.64
C SER A 388 23.97 -45.09 75.30
N SER A 389 24.48 -45.84 76.24
CA SER A 389 23.76 -46.81 77.07
C SER A 389 24.03 -46.50 78.55
N PRO A 390 23.25 -47.03 79.48
CA PRO A 390 21.93 -46.55 79.89
C PRO A 390 22.01 -45.89 81.29
N PRO A 391 20.87 -45.55 81.93
CA PRO A 391 20.42 -46.45 82.99
C PRO A 391 18.90 -46.68 83.08
N VAL A 392 18.53 -47.72 83.80
CA VAL A 392 17.17 -48.16 84.15
C VAL A 392 16.74 -47.53 85.47
N GLN A 393 15.43 -47.27 85.67
CA GLN A 393 14.78 -47.49 86.98
C GLN A 393 13.26 -47.66 86.86
N PHE A 394 12.79 -48.79 87.42
CA PHE A 394 11.42 -49.25 87.76
C PHE A 394 10.26 -48.96 86.80
#